data_AF-A0A8B9KV88-F1
#
_entry.id   AF-A0A8B9KV88-F1
#
_cell.length_a   1.000
_cell.length_b   1.000
_cell.length_c   1.000
_cell.angle_alpha   90.00
_cell.angle_beta   90.00
_cell.angle_gamma   90.00
#
_symmetry.space_group_name_H-M   'P 1'
#
loop_
_entity.id
_entity.type
_entity.pdbx_description
1 polymer ?
#
loop_
_entity_poly.entity_id
_entity_poly.type
_entity_poly.pdbx_seq_one_letter_code
_entity_poly.pdbx_strand_id
1 'polypeptide(L)'
;MEWREQSTLSCEEAFTEAQRWVEEVTRKRFGSSNFRSALENGVLLCDLLNKLKPGIIKRVNRLSTPIAGLDNVNVFLKACGKLGLNDAQLFHPGDLQDVSTRVTVRREETTRRLKNVLITIYWLGRKAQADSSYSGPQLNFKAFEGLLGVALSKVEYLHYME
;
A
#
# COMPACT_ATOMS: atom_id res chain seq x y z
N MET A 1 3.61 6.69 28.84
CA MET A 1 4.06 5.62 27.91
C MET A 1 2.98 5.24 26.87
N GLU A 2 1.80 5.88 26.89
CA GLU A 2 0.62 5.48 26.10
C GLU A 2 0.68 5.81 24.59
N TRP A 3 1.48 6.79 24.18
CA TRP A 3 1.58 7.23 22.78
C TRP A 3 2.08 6.12 21.82
N ARG A 4 2.88 5.17 22.32
CA ARG A 4 3.40 4.06 21.51
C ARG A 4 2.34 2.98 21.28
N GLU A 5 1.54 2.65 22.29
CA GLU A 5 0.48 1.63 22.19
C GLU A 5 -0.67 2.09 21.27
N GLN A 6 -1.07 3.35 21.37
CA GLN A 6 -2.11 3.93 20.52
C GLN A 6 -1.69 3.93 19.03
N SER A 7 -0.41 4.21 18.76
CA SER A 7 0.16 4.19 17.41
C SER A 7 0.30 2.78 16.81
N THR A 8 0.44 1.74 17.63
CA THR A 8 0.53 0.36 17.16
C THR A 8 -0.84 -0.23 16.85
N LEU A 9 -1.83 0.02 17.71
CA LEU A 9 -3.22 -0.42 17.50
C LEU A 9 -3.80 0.18 16.22
N SER A 10 -3.55 1.47 15.96
CA SER A 10 -4.04 2.14 14.75
C SER A 10 -3.46 1.59 13.45
N CYS A 11 -2.29 0.93 13.50
CA CYS A 11 -1.71 0.31 12.32
C CYS A 11 -2.38 -1.04 12.02
N GLU A 12 -2.66 -1.82 13.06
CA GLU A 12 -3.28 -3.14 12.94
C GLU A 12 -4.67 -3.08 12.32
N GLU A 13 -5.46 -2.06 12.69
CA GLU A 13 -6.76 -1.79 12.07
C GLU A 13 -6.62 -1.45 10.59
N ALA A 14 -5.69 -0.57 10.24
CA ALA A 14 -5.40 -0.22 8.85
C ALA A 14 -4.91 -1.43 8.04
N PHE A 15 -4.07 -2.30 8.64
CA PHE A 15 -3.61 -3.53 8.00
C PHE A 15 -4.76 -4.49 7.72
N THR A 16 -5.58 -4.75 8.74
CA THR A 16 -6.73 -5.66 8.63
C THR A 16 -7.71 -5.18 7.56
N GLU A 17 -8.02 -3.88 7.57
CA GLU A 17 -8.94 -3.30 6.61
C GLU A 17 -8.36 -3.27 5.18
N ALA A 18 -7.07 -2.93 5.03
CA ALA A 18 -6.38 -2.99 3.74
C ALA A 18 -6.39 -4.41 3.18
N GLN A 19 -6.09 -5.42 4.01
CA GLN A 19 -6.14 -6.82 3.61
C GLN A 19 -7.55 -7.20 3.16
N ARG A 20 -8.58 -6.97 3.99
CA ARG A 20 -9.98 -7.27 3.66
C ARG A 20 -10.37 -6.67 2.29
N TRP A 21 -10.13 -5.39 2.10
CA TRP A 21 -10.49 -4.70 0.87
C TRP A 21 -9.76 -5.25 -0.35
N VAL A 22 -8.43 -5.44 -0.26
CA VAL A 22 -7.65 -6.01 -1.37
C VAL A 22 -8.14 -7.41 -1.71
N GLU A 23 -8.43 -8.25 -0.72
CA GLU A 23 -8.91 -9.61 -0.95
C GLU A 23 -10.31 -9.62 -1.59
N GLU A 24 -11.22 -8.74 -1.18
CA GLU A 24 -12.55 -8.68 -1.76
C GLU A 24 -12.55 -8.12 -3.19
N VAL A 25 -11.75 -7.10 -3.48
CA VAL A 25 -11.63 -6.53 -4.83
C VAL A 25 -10.97 -7.53 -5.78
N THR A 26 -9.90 -8.18 -5.33
CA THR A 26 -9.16 -9.15 -6.17
C THR A 26 -9.83 -10.52 -6.24
N ARG A 27 -10.67 -10.86 -5.25
CA ARG A 27 -11.16 -12.22 -4.98
C ARG A 27 -10.02 -13.21 -4.76
N LYS A 28 -8.90 -12.75 -4.20
CA LYS A 28 -7.71 -13.56 -3.88
C LYS A 28 -7.32 -13.33 -2.44
N ARG A 29 -6.87 -14.38 -1.75
CA ARG A 29 -6.35 -14.27 -0.37
C ARG A 29 -4.89 -13.84 -0.38
N PHE A 30 -4.47 -13.21 0.71
CA PHE A 30 -3.06 -12.98 0.98
C PHE A 30 -2.36 -14.33 1.13
N GLY A 31 -1.20 -14.49 0.48
CA GLY A 31 -0.43 -15.73 0.52
C GLY A 31 0.37 -15.93 1.82
N SER A 32 0.35 -14.96 2.72
CA SER A 32 1.08 -14.95 3.99
C SER A 32 0.31 -14.15 5.03
N SER A 33 0.42 -14.54 6.29
CA SER A 33 -0.04 -13.72 7.43
C SER A 33 0.82 -12.48 7.64
N ASN A 34 2.04 -12.47 7.08
CA ASN A 34 2.87 -11.27 7.05
C ASN A 34 2.46 -10.38 5.86
N PHE A 35 1.94 -9.20 6.18
CA PHE A 35 1.47 -8.22 5.18
C PHE A 35 2.52 -7.89 4.11
N ARG A 36 3.80 -7.80 4.51
CA ARG A 36 4.91 -7.48 3.60
C ARG A 36 5.14 -8.61 2.61
N SER A 37 5.32 -9.83 3.12
CA SER A 37 5.56 -11.02 2.29
C SER A 37 4.40 -11.31 1.35
N ALA A 38 3.18 -10.96 1.74
CA ALA A 38 2.01 -11.11 0.88
C ALA A 38 2.00 -10.16 -0.34
N LEU A 39 2.68 -9.02 -0.25
CA LEU A 39 2.68 -7.97 -1.27
C LEU A 39 4.03 -7.80 -2.00
N GLU A 40 5.14 -8.31 -1.47
CA GLU A 40 6.48 -8.05 -1.98
C GLU A 40 6.73 -8.58 -3.40
N ASN A 41 6.02 -9.63 -3.82
CA ASN A 41 6.09 -10.13 -5.19
C ASN A 41 5.32 -9.23 -6.19
N GLY A 42 4.57 -8.24 -5.71
CA GLY A 42 3.81 -7.26 -6.50
C GLY A 42 2.65 -7.82 -7.32
N VAL A 43 2.45 -9.13 -7.38
CA VAL A 43 1.42 -9.77 -8.22
C VAL A 43 0.02 -9.36 -7.77
N LEU A 44 -0.23 -9.43 -6.46
CA LEU A 44 -1.55 -9.10 -5.89
C LEU A 44 -1.87 -7.61 -6.08
N LEU A 45 -0.86 -6.74 -5.99
CA LEU A 45 -0.99 -5.29 -6.24
C LEU A 45 -1.34 -5.00 -7.71
N CYS A 46 -0.66 -5.66 -8.65
CA CYS A 46 -0.98 -5.54 -10.07
C CYS A 46 -2.39 -6.06 -10.40
N ASP A 47 -2.77 -7.21 -9.81
CA ASP A 47 -4.10 -7.80 -9.98
C ASP A 47 -5.19 -6.88 -9.41
N LEU A 48 -4.93 -6.21 -8.27
CA LEU A 48 -5.80 -5.20 -7.69
C LEU A 48 -6.05 -4.05 -8.67
N LEU A 49 -5.00 -3.45 -9.22
CA LEU A 49 -5.17 -2.34 -10.19
C LEU A 49 -5.93 -2.76 -11.44
N ASN A 50 -5.70 -3.97 -11.94
CA ASN A 50 -6.45 -4.49 -13.08
C ASN A 50 -7.93 -4.79 -12.76
N LYS A 51 -8.29 -4.98 -11.48
CA LYS A 51 -9.69 -5.05 -11.06
C LYS A 51 -10.35 -3.68 -10.96
N LEU A 52 -9.60 -2.68 -10.51
CA LEU A 52 -10.08 -1.29 -10.42
C LEU A 52 -10.20 -0.65 -11.80
N LYS A 53 -9.21 -0.88 -12.67
CA LYS A 53 -9.21 -0.40 -14.05
C LYS A 53 -8.70 -1.52 -14.99
N PRO A 54 -9.62 -2.25 -15.63
CA PRO A 54 -9.26 -3.35 -16.53
C PRO A 54 -8.22 -2.94 -17.58
N GLY A 55 -7.14 -3.73 -17.69
CA GLY A 55 -6.12 -3.56 -18.72
C GLY A 55 -5.07 -2.47 -18.45
N ILE A 56 -5.10 -1.79 -17.31
CA ILE A 56 -4.09 -0.77 -16.98
C ILE A 56 -2.67 -1.35 -16.88
N ILE A 57 -2.54 -2.58 -16.40
CA ILE A 57 -1.29 -3.35 -16.38
C ILE A 57 -1.43 -4.53 -17.34
N LYS A 58 -0.71 -4.46 -18.47
CA LYS A 58 -0.82 -5.45 -19.55
C LYS A 58 -0.16 -6.80 -19.23
N ARG A 59 0.90 -6.80 -18.44
CA ARG A 59 1.70 -8.00 -18.13
C ARG A 59 2.17 -7.95 -16.69
N VAL A 60 2.01 -9.07 -15.99
CA VAL A 60 2.48 -9.29 -14.62
C VAL A 60 3.50 -10.41 -14.64
N ASN A 61 4.67 -10.20 -14.05
CA ASN A 61 5.72 -11.21 -13.96
C ASN A 61 5.43 -12.16 -12.79
N ARG A 62 5.20 -13.45 -13.07
CA ARG A 62 4.84 -14.45 -12.04
C ARG A 62 6.02 -15.36 -11.66
N LEU A 63 7.23 -15.01 -12.09
CA LEU A 63 8.44 -15.73 -11.67
C LEU A 63 8.70 -15.50 -10.18
N SER A 64 9.15 -16.54 -9.49
CA SER A 64 9.49 -16.48 -8.06
C SER A 64 10.89 -15.90 -7.82
N THR A 65 11.18 -14.73 -8.39
CA THR A 65 12.48 -14.04 -8.24
C THR A 65 12.30 -12.64 -7.65
N PRO A 66 13.27 -12.14 -6.85
CA PRO A 66 13.19 -10.77 -6.30
C PRO A 66 13.08 -9.69 -7.37
N ILE A 67 13.73 -9.88 -8.53
CA ILE A 67 13.69 -8.96 -9.66
C ILE A 67 12.28 -8.90 -10.25
N ALA A 68 11.61 -10.05 -10.41
CA ALA A 68 10.21 -10.09 -10.87
C ALA A 68 9.27 -9.36 -9.91
N GLY A 69 9.49 -9.52 -8.59
CA GLY A 69 8.73 -8.79 -7.58
C GLY A 69 8.91 -7.28 -7.69
N LEU A 70 10.17 -6.82 -7.79
CA LEU A 70 10.49 -5.41 -7.97
C LEU A 70 9.87 -4.83 -9.25
N ASP A 71 9.96 -5.54 -10.38
CA ASP A 71 9.36 -5.14 -11.65
C ASP A 71 7.85 -4.95 -11.53
N ASN A 72 7.15 -5.89 -10.88
CA ASN A 72 5.72 -5.78 -10.65
C ASN A 72 5.38 -4.57 -9.79
N VAL A 73 6.12 -4.34 -8.69
CA VAL A 73 5.91 -3.18 -7.82
C VAL A 73 6.11 -1.87 -8.57
N ASN A 74 7.16 -1.76 -9.40
CA ASN A 74 7.40 -0.58 -10.24
C ASN A 74 6.26 -0.34 -11.24
N VAL A 75 5.78 -1.40 -11.89
CA VAL A 75 4.66 -1.31 -12.83
C VAL A 75 3.35 -0.92 -12.12
N PHE A 76 3.11 -1.44 -10.91
CA PHE A 76 2.00 -1.04 -10.05
C PHE A 76 2.04 0.45 -9.73
N LEU A 77 3.17 0.97 -9.22
CA LEU A 77 3.31 2.38 -8.85
C LEU A 77 3.11 3.31 -10.05
N LYS A 78 3.69 2.95 -11.21
CA LYS A 78 3.48 3.69 -12.46
C LYS A 78 2.00 3.70 -12.89
N ALA A 79 1.28 2.60 -12.68
CA ALA A 79 -0.13 2.50 -12.99
C ALA A 79 -1.01 3.30 -11.99
N CYS A 80 -0.64 3.35 -10.71
CA CYS A 80 -1.25 4.25 -9.74
C CYS A 80 -1.14 5.73 -10.18
N GLY A 81 0.03 6.15 -10.66
CA GLY A 81 0.22 7.49 -11.22
C GLY A 81 -0.71 7.78 -12.40
N LYS A 82 -0.90 6.80 -13.31
CA LYS A 82 -1.87 6.90 -14.42
C LYS A 82 -3.34 6.96 -13.98
N LEU A 83 -3.65 6.45 -12.79
CA LEU A 83 -4.97 6.63 -12.16
C LEU A 83 -5.13 8.01 -11.51
N GLY A 84 -4.06 8.81 -11.43
CA GLY A 84 -4.08 10.15 -10.86
C GLY A 84 -3.76 10.20 -9.37
N LEU A 85 -2.98 9.24 -8.86
CA LEU A 85 -2.29 9.39 -7.57
C LEU A 85 -1.01 10.21 -7.78
N ASN A 86 -0.71 11.10 -6.83
CA ASN A 86 0.50 11.91 -6.85
C ASN A 86 1.66 11.18 -6.15
N ASP A 87 2.91 11.56 -6.41
CA ASP A 87 4.09 10.89 -5.86
C ASP A 87 4.11 10.85 -4.32
N ALA A 88 3.62 11.89 -3.64
CA ALA A 88 3.49 11.92 -2.18
C ALA A 88 2.53 10.87 -1.61
N GLN A 89 1.65 10.31 -2.45
CA GLN A 89 0.69 9.25 -2.09
C GLN A 89 1.24 7.85 -2.41
N LEU A 90 2.38 7.76 -3.10
CA LEU A 90 3.00 6.51 -3.50
C LEU A 90 4.09 6.11 -2.51
N PHE A 91 4.13 4.83 -2.16
CA PHE A 91 5.26 4.25 -1.46
C PHE A 91 6.44 4.06 -2.42
N HIS A 92 7.66 3.93 -1.88
CA HIS A 92 8.84 3.64 -2.69
C HIS A 92 9.04 2.12 -2.83
N PRO A 93 9.48 1.54 -3.96
CA PRO A 93 9.64 0.08 -4.08
C PRO A 93 10.43 -0.57 -2.94
N GLY A 94 11.42 0.14 -2.40
CA GLY A 94 12.16 -0.27 -1.22
C GLY A 94 11.24 -0.58 -0.02
N ASP A 95 10.17 0.16 0.20
CA ASP A 95 9.24 0.01 1.33
C ASP A 95 8.65 -1.40 1.44
N LEU A 96 8.61 -2.18 0.35
CA LEU A 96 8.25 -3.60 0.35
C LEU A 96 9.44 -4.58 0.29
N GLN A 97 10.61 -4.17 -0.20
CA GLN A 97 11.79 -5.06 -0.32
C GLN A 97 12.34 -5.49 1.04
N ASP A 98 12.53 -6.80 1.27
CA ASP A 98 13.14 -7.35 2.48
C ASP A 98 14.52 -6.73 2.78
N VAL A 99 14.60 -6.02 3.91
CA VAL A 99 15.85 -5.44 4.43
C VAL A 99 16.18 -6.02 5.81
N SER A 100 15.39 -6.96 6.32
CA SER A 100 15.50 -7.51 7.67
C SER A 100 16.85 -8.21 7.91
N THR A 101 17.52 -8.59 6.84
CA THR A 101 18.87 -9.20 6.82
C THR A 101 20.00 -8.18 6.95
N ARG A 102 19.73 -6.88 6.85
CA ARG A 102 20.74 -5.84 7.09
C ARG A 102 20.88 -5.64 8.60
N VAL A 103 22.10 -5.83 9.11
CA VAL A 103 22.49 -5.83 10.53
C VAL A 103 22.05 -4.58 11.32
N THR A 104 21.61 -3.51 10.65
CA THR A 104 21.27 -2.21 11.24
C THR A 104 19.80 -1.78 11.14
N VAL A 105 18.89 -2.59 10.57
CA VAL A 105 17.50 -2.14 10.39
C VAL A 105 16.76 -2.16 11.72
N ARG A 106 16.39 -0.96 12.18
CA ARG A 106 15.58 -0.78 13.38
C ARG A 106 14.13 -1.18 13.09
N ARG A 107 13.49 -1.87 14.04
CA ARG A 107 12.07 -2.28 13.97
C ARG A 107 11.13 -1.12 13.59
N GLU A 108 11.45 0.09 14.05
CA GLU A 108 10.72 1.33 13.75
C GLU A 108 10.75 1.70 12.26
N GLU A 109 11.86 1.43 11.57
CA GLU A 109 12.00 1.68 10.13
C GLU A 109 11.09 0.74 9.33
N THR A 110 11.10 -0.56 9.66
CA THR A 110 10.21 -1.55 9.02
C THR A 110 8.75 -1.14 9.19
N THR A 111 8.35 -0.73 10.40
CA THR A 111 6.99 -0.22 10.63
C THR A 111 6.69 1.01 9.79
N ARG A 112 7.58 2.01 9.74
CA ARG A 112 7.39 3.21 8.90
C ARG A 112 7.20 2.88 7.42
N ARG A 113 7.96 1.93 6.89
CA ARG A 113 7.87 1.53 5.48
C ARG A 113 6.52 0.88 5.16
N LEU A 114 6.04 0.01 6.04
CA LEU A 114 4.71 -0.59 5.88
C LEU A 114 3.58 0.44 5.98
N LYS A 115 3.75 1.47 6.82
CA LYS A 115 2.81 2.60 6.87
C LYS A 115 2.68 3.30 5.52
N ASN A 116 3.78 3.52 4.80
CA ASN A 116 3.72 4.12 3.45
C ASN A 116 2.89 3.27 2.48
N VAL A 117 3.05 1.95 2.51
CA VAL A 117 2.28 1.03 1.66
C VAL A 117 0.78 1.12 1.96
N LEU A 118 0.41 1.15 3.24
CA LEU A 118 -0.98 1.32 3.66
C LEU A 118 -1.57 2.66 3.20
N ILE A 119 -0.81 3.75 3.27
CA ILE A 119 -1.24 5.08 2.80
C ILE A 119 -1.54 5.04 1.30
N THR A 120 -0.70 4.38 0.49
CA THR A 120 -0.97 4.24 -0.94
C THR A 120 -2.23 3.44 -1.23
N ILE A 121 -2.46 2.34 -0.50
CA ILE A 121 -3.69 1.53 -0.62
C ILE A 121 -4.92 2.37 -0.27
N TYR A 122 -4.85 3.19 0.79
CA TYR A 122 -5.91 4.12 1.16
C TYR A 122 -6.27 5.07 0.01
N TRP A 123 -5.26 5.75 -0.57
CA TRP A 123 -5.49 6.69 -1.66
C TRP A 123 -6.00 6.01 -2.93
N LEU A 124 -5.53 4.79 -3.20
CA LEU A 124 -6.04 4.00 -4.29
C LEU A 124 -7.52 3.64 -4.10
N GLY A 125 -7.93 3.24 -2.89
CA GLY A 125 -9.34 2.98 -2.59
C GLY A 125 -10.22 4.23 -2.67
N ARG A 126 -9.71 5.39 -2.22
CA ARG A 126 -10.37 6.69 -2.44
C ARG A 126 -10.55 6.98 -3.93
N LYS A 127 -9.51 6.76 -4.73
CA LYS A 127 -9.56 7.00 -6.17
C LYS A 127 -10.51 6.05 -6.90
N ALA A 128 -10.55 4.79 -6.49
CA ALA A 128 -11.51 3.81 -6.99
C ALA A 128 -12.95 4.25 -6.71
N GLN A 129 -13.27 4.67 -5.48
CA GLN A 129 -14.62 5.12 -5.13
C GLN A 129 -15.07 6.39 -5.85
N ALA A 130 -14.14 7.24 -6.26
CA ALA A 130 -14.44 8.43 -7.05
C ALA A 130 -14.72 8.12 -8.54
N ASP A 131 -14.40 6.91 -9.00
CA ASP A 131 -14.69 6.47 -10.36
C ASP A 131 -16.14 5.96 -10.44
N SER A 132 -16.96 6.60 -11.28
CA SER A 132 -18.38 6.25 -11.44
C SER A 132 -18.62 4.83 -11.96
N SER A 133 -17.62 4.20 -12.58
CA SER A 133 -17.70 2.82 -13.06
C SER A 133 -17.40 1.78 -11.99
N TYR A 134 -16.87 2.20 -10.83
CA TYR A 134 -16.54 1.30 -9.74
C TYR A 134 -17.73 1.04 -8.81
N SER A 135 -18.15 -0.21 -8.74
CA SER A 135 -19.24 -0.69 -7.85
C SER A 135 -18.77 -1.73 -6.84
N GLY A 136 -17.47 -1.75 -6.54
CA GLY A 136 -16.85 -2.72 -5.64
C GLY A 136 -16.95 -2.33 -4.16
N PRO A 137 -16.40 -3.17 -3.27
CA PRO A 137 -16.38 -2.89 -1.83
C PRO A 137 -15.57 -1.62 -1.52
N GLN A 138 -15.98 -0.92 -0.47
CA GLN A 138 -15.34 0.32 -0.04
C GLN A 138 -14.39 0.04 1.13
N LEU A 139 -13.28 0.79 1.21
CA LEU A 139 -12.44 0.84 2.40
C LEU A 139 -13.18 1.56 3.53
N ASN A 140 -13.11 1.02 4.74
CA ASN A 140 -13.45 1.77 5.94
C ASN A 140 -12.34 2.78 6.25
N PHE A 141 -12.53 4.03 5.82
CA PHE A 141 -11.52 5.08 5.97
C PHE A 141 -11.20 5.43 7.43
N LYS A 142 -12.09 5.13 8.38
CA LYS A 142 -11.82 5.35 9.81
C LYS A 142 -10.66 4.48 10.31
N ALA A 143 -10.50 3.28 9.76
CA ALA A 143 -9.40 2.38 10.11
C ALA A 143 -8.01 2.97 9.78
N PHE A 144 -7.94 4.06 9.01
CA PHE A 144 -6.70 4.73 8.61
C PHE A 144 -6.48 6.05 9.34
N GLU A 145 -7.38 6.52 10.20
CA GLU A 145 -7.27 7.86 10.83
C GLU A 145 -5.96 8.02 11.62
N GLY A 146 -5.58 7.05 12.45
CA GLY A 146 -4.33 7.10 13.21
C GLY A 146 -3.07 7.01 12.34
N LEU A 147 -3.19 6.49 11.12
CA LEU A 147 -2.11 6.48 10.13
C LEU A 147 -1.96 7.84 9.43
N LEU A 148 -3.09 8.45 9.07
CA LEU A 148 -3.16 9.66 8.26
C LEU A 148 -2.95 10.94 9.09
N GLY A 149 -3.34 10.97 10.37
CA GLY A 149 -3.01 12.09 11.25
C GLY A 149 -1.51 12.36 11.38
N VAL A 150 -0.68 11.32 11.21
CA VAL A 150 0.78 11.41 11.17
C VAL A 150 1.31 11.71 9.75
N ALA A 151 0.57 11.36 8.71
CA ALA A 151 0.97 11.58 7.31
C ALA A 151 0.64 13.00 6.83
N LEU A 152 -0.53 13.53 7.19
CA LEU A 152 -0.97 14.89 6.82
C LEU A 152 -0.08 15.96 7.45
N SER A 153 0.43 15.74 8.66
CA SER A 153 1.43 16.63 9.26
C SER A 153 2.75 16.67 8.48
N LYS A 154 3.12 15.64 7.71
CA LYS A 154 4.28 15.69 6.81
C LYS A 154 4.00 16.37 5.48
N VAL A 155 2.78 16.22 4.95
CA VAL A 155 2.39 16.82 3.67
C VAL A 155 2.28 18.35 3.80
N GLU A 156 1.73 18.85 4.91
CA GLU A 156 1.73 20.28 5.20
C GLU A 156 3.15 20.85 5.34
N TYR A 157 4.07 20.14 6.02
CA TYR A 157 5.46 20.60 6.15
C TYR A 157 6.23 20.69 4.83
N LEU A 158 5.95 19.82 3.86
CA LEU A 158 6.59 19.89 2.53
C LEU A 158 6.05 21.07 1.70
N HIS A 159 4.78 21.41 1.86
CA HIS A 159 4.16 22.56 1.19
C HIS A 159 4.62 23.93 1.75
N TYR A 160 5.20 23.96 2.95
CA TYR A 160 5.79 25.17 3.55
C TYR A 160 7.30 25.34 3.23
N MET A 161 7.91 24.39 2.52
CA MET A 161 9.35 24.37 2.21
C MET A 161 9.64 24.55 0.71
N GLU A 162 8.61 24.80 -0.10
CA GLU A 162 8.69 25.25 -1.50
C GLU A 162 8.24 26.72 -1.58
#